data_AF-A0A0N0KDY3-F1
#
_entry.id   AF-A0A0N0KDY3-F1
#
_cell.length_a   1.000
_cell.length_b   1.000
_cell.length_c   1.000
_cell.angle_alpha   90.00
_cell.angle_beta   90.00
_cell.angle_gamma   90.00
#
_symmetry.space_group_name_H-M   'P 1'
#
loop_
_entity.id
_entity.type
_entity.pdbx_description
1 polymer ?
#
loop_
_entity_poly.entity_id
_entity_poly.type
_entity_poly.pdbx_seq_one_letter_code
_entity_poly.pdbx_strand_id
1 'polypeptide(L)'
;MAVINGTNSSETLVGTSNSDTITGFGGNDTLTGGAGLDSFIYTARQFGADTITDFVQGQDRVDLSALGWGDFSQIQPFITQVGTGSR
;
A
#
# COMPACT_ATOMS: atom_id res chain seq x y z
N MET A 1 -2.64 9.88 13.47
CA MET A 1 -2.12 10.06 12.10
C MET A 1 -0.62 10.17 12.15
N ALA A 2 0.02 9.04 11.95
CA ALA A 2 1.44 8.90 11.70
C ALA A 2 1.69 8.86 10.19
N VAL A 3 2.87 9.35 9.81
CA VAL A 3 3.42 9.21 8.46
C VAL A 3 4.63 8.30 8.61
N ILE A 4 4.59 7.13 7.97
CA ILE A 4 5.59 6.08 8.06
C ILE A 4 6.20 5.93 6.67
N ASN A 5 7.50 6.23 6.60
CA ASN A 5 8.25 6.21 5.36
C ASN A 5 9.41 5.22 5.52
N GLY A 6 9.48 4.22 4.63
CA GLY A 6 10.58 3.28 4.53
C GLY A 6 11.78 3.88 3.80
N THR A 7 12.59 3.01 3.22
CA THR A 7 13.76 3.35 2.40
C THR A 7 13.73 2.57 1.08
N ASN A 8 14.85 2.48 0.36
CA ASN A 8 14.93 1.65 -0.86
C ASN A 8 15.29 0.18 -0.57
N SER A 9 15.18 -0.26 0.69
CA SER A 9 15.52 -1.62 1.14
C SER A 9 14.27 -2.34 1.59
N SER A 10 14.27 -3.68 1.52
CA SER A 10 13.17 -4.48 2.07
C SER A 10 12.99 -4.26 3.58
N GLU A 11 11.82 -3.77 3.96
CA GLU A 11 11.48 -3.40 5.32
C GLU A 11 10.14 -3.98 5.78
N THR A 12 9.93 -3.97 7.10
CA THR A 12 8.62 -4.25 7.71
C THR A 12 8.15 -2.98 8.38
N LEU A 13 7.10 -2.37 7.82
CA LEU A 13 6.53 -1.12 8.30
C LEU A 13 5.18 -1.41 8.95
N VAL A 14 5.05 -1.00 10.22
CA VAL A 14 3.84 -1.23 11.01
C VAL A 14 3.29 0.10 11.49
N GLY A 15 2.02 0.34 11.16
CA GLY A 15 1.22 1.47 11.59
C GLY A 15 0.77 1.37 13.04
N THR A 16 -0.17 2.23 13.38
CA THR A 16 -0.72 2.42 14.72
C THR A 16 -2.19 2.05 14.75
N SER A 17 -2.87 2.33 15.86
CA SER A 17 -4.33 2.16 15.97
C SER A 17 -5.12 3.36 15.44
N ASN A 18 -4.47 4.30 14.74
CA ASN A 18 -5.09 5.47 14.14
C ASN A 18 -4.86 5.45 12.64
N SER A 19 -5.66 6.22 11.89
CA SER A 19 -5.42 6.46 10.47
C SER A 19 -3.99 6.90 10.18
N ASP A 20 -3.25 6.11 9.41
CA ASP A 20 -1.85 6.33 9.09
C ASP A 20 -1.61 6.40 7.58
N THR A 21 -0.48 7.03 7.21
CA THR A 21 0.01 7.06 5.84
C THR A 21 1.31 6.31 5.76
N ILE A 22 1.37 5.25 4.96
CA ILE A 22 2.52 4.36 4.89
C ILE A 22 3.07 4.35 3.46
N THR A 23 4.37 4.62 3.32
CA THR A 23 5.10 4.62 2.05
C THR A 23 6.33 3.74 2.18
N GLY A 24 6.39 2.61 1.48
CA GLY A 24 7.55 1.71 1.48
C GLY A 24 8.77 2.28 0.73
N PHE A 25 8.50 3.02 -0.35
CA PHE A 25 9.44 3.48 -1.39
C PHE A 25 9.96 2.39 -2.31
N GLY A 26 10.98 1.62 -1.95
CA GLY A 26 11.57 0.63 -2.83
C GLY A 26 12.15 -0.54 -2.06
N GLY A 27 12.42 -1.65 -2.75
CA GLY A 27 12.65 -2.92 -2.07
C GLY A 27 11.37 -3.76 -2.09
N ASN A 28 11.34 -4.85 -1.32
CA ASN A 28 10.11 -5.65 -1.14
C ASN A 28 9.68 -5.50 0.31
N ASP A 29 8.62 -4.74 0.55
CA ASP A 29 8.19 -4.35 1.88
C ASP A 29 7.01 -5.17 2.37
N THR A 30 6.93 -5.34 3.69
CA THR A 30 5.73 -5.84 4.38
C THR A 30 5.10 -4.68 5.14
N LEU A 31 3.91 -4.27 4.72
CA LEU A 31 3.20 -3.11 5.25
C LEU A 31 1.98 -3.56 6.06
N THR A 32 1.87 -3.09 7.30
CA THR A 32 0.73 -3.35 8.18
C THR A 32 0.15 -2.01 8.62
N GLY A 33 -1.13 -1.74 8.34
CA GLY A 33 -1.80 -0.48 8.67
C GLY A 33 -2.14 -0.37 10.16
N GLY A 34 -2.61 -1.47 10.74
CA GLY A 34 -3.16 -1.52 12.07
C GLY A 34 -4.67 -1.27 12.04
N ALA A 35 -5.15 -0.40 12.92
CA ALA A 35 -6.57 -0.04 12.96
C ALA A 35 -6.73 1.41 12.53
N GLY A 36 -7.83 1.73 11.85
CA GLY A 36 -8.07 3.09 11.38
C GLY A 36 -8.39 3.10 9.89
N LEU A 37 -8.35 4.28 9.30
CA LEU A 37 -8.42 4.45 7.85
C LEU A 37 -7.01 4.71 7.34
N ASP A 38 -6.36 3.67 6.83
CA ASP A 38 -4.95 3.74 6.44
C ASP A 38 -4.80 3.99 4.94
N SER A 39 -3.73 4.69 4.57
CA SER A 39 -3.39 5.03 3.19
C SER A 39 -1.99 4.55 2.84
N PHE A 40 -1.90 3.55 1.96
CA PHE A 40 -0.65 3.04 1.41
C PHE A 40 -0.33 3.78 0.11
N ILE A 41 0.70 4.61 0.11
CA ILE A 41 1.01 5.52 -1.00
C ILE A 41 2.22 5.02 -1.78
N TYR A 42 2.09 4.99 -3.11
CA TYR A 42 3.17 4.62 -4.03
C TYR A 42 3.50 5.80 -4.93
N THR A 43 4.65 6.43 -4.71
CA THR A 43 5.07 7.65 -5.42
C THR A 43 5.94 7.40 -6.65
N ALA A 44 6.53 6.20 -6.79
CA ALA A 44 7.41 5.83 -7.90
C ALA A 44 7.23 4.36 -8.25
N ARG A 45 7.50 3.97 -9.51
CA ARG A 45 7.32 2.58 -9.98
C ARG A 45 8.38 1.58 -9.46
N GLN A 46 9.35 2.05 -8.68
CA GLN A 46 10.44 1.23 -8.14
C GLN A 46 10.15 0.72 -6.72
N PHE A 47 8.88 0.44 -6.44
CA PHE A 47 8.39 -0.06 -5.16
C PHE A 47 8.62 -1.57 -4.94
N GLY A 48 9.20 -2.26 -5.92
CA GLY A 48 9.42 -3.71 -5.85
C GLY A 48 8.12 -4.50 -5.63
N ALA A 49 8.20 -5.59 -4.85
CA ALA A 49 7.09 -6.51 -4.61
C ALA A 49 6.60 -6.41 -3.17
N ASP A 50 5.74 -5.42 -2.92
CA ASP A 50 5.21 -5.13 -1.58
C ASP A 50 4.00 -5.99 -1.22
N THR A 51 3.87 -6.28 0.07
CA THR A 51 2.75 -7.05 0.65
C THR A 51 2.09 -6.25 1.76
N ILE A 52 0.80 -5.97 1.62
CA ILE A 52 -0.02 -5.35 2.68
C ILE A 52 -0.74 -6.47 3.44
N THR A 53 -0.55 -6.56 4.76
CA THR A 53 -0.94 -7.75 5.54
C THR A 53 -2.35 -7.73 6.11
N ASP A 54 -2.93 -6.55 6.35
CA ASP A 54 -4.17 -6.36 7.12
C ASP A 54 -5.19 -5.44 6.44
N PHE A 55 -5.11 -5.31 5.11
CA PHE A 55 -5.96 -4.42 4.33
C PHE A 55 -7.46 -4.69 4.55
N VAL A 56 -8.18 -3.70 5.07
CA VAL A 56 -9.62 -3.74 5.30
C VAL A 56 -10.36 -3.01 4.19
N GLN A 57 -11.09 -3.77 3.36
CA GLN A 57 -11.89 -3.21 2.28
C GLN A 57 -12.94 -2.21 2.79
N GLY A 58 -13.00 -1.03 2.16
CA GLY A 58 -13.94 0.03 2.53
C GLY A 58 -13.45 0.93 3.68
N GLN A 59 -12.32 0.61 4.31
CA GLN A 59 -11.64 1.46 5.28
C GLN A 59 -10.31 1.96 4.70
N ASP A 60 -9.47 1.02 4.27
CA ASP A 60 -8.13 1.33 3.80
C ASP A 60 -8.09 1.68 2.32
N ARG A 61 -7.01 2.37 1.92
CA ARG A 61 -6.79 2.81 0.55
C ARG A 61 -5.37 2.55 0.11
N VAL A 62 -5.23 2.14 -1.14
CA VAL A 62 -3.95 2.09 -1.84
C VAL A 62 -3.95 3.20 -2.90
N ASP A 63 -3.09 4.19 -2.73
CA ASP A 63 -2.95 5.31 -3.66
C ASP A 63 -1.79 5.05 -4.64
N LEU A 64 -2.18 4.83 -5.90
CA LEU A 64 -1.29 4.58 -7.04
C LEU A 64 -1.35 5.73 -8.05
N SER A 65 -2.01 6.84 -7.71
CA SER A 65 -2.26 7.97 -8.63
C SER A 65 -0.98 8.61 -9.13
N ALA A 66 0.05 8.67 -8.29
CA ALA A 66 1.37 9.20 -8.64
C ALA A 66 2.14 8.34 -9.67
N LEU A 67 1.73 7.09 -9.89
CA LEU A 67 2.34 6.21 -10.91
C LEU A 67 1.89 6.56 -12.34
N GLY A 68 0.96 7.51 -12.50
CA GLY A 68 0.48 7.98 -13.79
C GLY A 68 -0.31 6.93 -14.56
N TRP A 69 -0.94 6.00 -13.83
CA TRP A 69 -1.83 5.00 -14.40
C TRP A 69 -3.17 5.66 -14.70
N GLY A 70 -3.48 5.81 -15.98
CA GLY A 70 -4.69 6.49 -16.45
C GLY A 70 -5.94 5.63 -16.29
N ASP A 71 -5.78 4.31 -16.26
CA ASP A 71 -6.87 3.35 -16.12
C ASP A 71 -6.46 2.15 -15.25
N PHE A 72 -7.41 1.65 -14.45
CA PHE A 72 -7.25 0.45 -13.62
C PHE A 72 -6.93 -0.81 -14.45
N SER A 73 -7.27 -0.82 -15.74
CA SER A 73 -6.93 -1.91 -16.67
C SER A 73 -5.41 -2.08 -16.85
N GLN A 74 -4.62 -1.01 -16.68
CA GLN A 74 -3.17 -1.02 -16.89
C GLN A 74 -2.43 -1.68 -15.72
N ILE A 75 -3.11 -1.83 -14.59
CA ILE A 75 -2.53 -2.19 -13.30
C ILE A 75 -2.95 -3.59 -12.88
N GLN A 76 -4.08 -4.07 -13.43
CA GLN A 76 -4.55 -5.45 -13.31
C GLN A 76 -3.49 -6.53 -13.53
N PRO A 77 -2.59 -6.46 -14.53
CA PRO A 77 -1.58 -7.52 -14.70
C PRO A 77 -0.46 -7.49 -13.64
N PHE A 78 -0.35 -6.40 -12.87
CA PHE A 78 0.70 -6.21 -11.88
C PHE A 78 0.20 -6.33 -10.43
N ILE A 79 -1.11 -6.48 -10.24
CA ILE A 79 -1.72 -6.68 -8.92
C ILE A 79 -2.31 -8.09 -8.82
N THR A 80 -2.00 -8.79 -7.75
CA THR A 80 -2.70 -10.04 -7.39
C THR A 80 -3.51 -9.77 -6.15
N GLN A 81 -4.83 -9.63 -6.29
CA GLN A 81 -5.72 -9.57 -5.13
C GLN A 81 -6.02 -10.99 -4.65
N VAL A 82 -5.69 -11.30 -3.39
CA VAL A 82 -6.05 -12.56 -2.75
C VAL A 82 -7.13 -12.28 -1.72
N GLY A 83 -8.38 -12.63 -2.02
CA GLY A 83 -9.55 -12.41 -1.16
C GLY A 83 -10.81 -12.05 -1.95
N THR A 84 -12.00 -12.36 -1.40
CA THR A 84 -13.29 -12.04 -2.03
C THR A 84 -13.65 -10.58 -1.79
N GLY A 85 -13.03 -9.67 -2.53
CA GLY A 85 -13.47 -8.28 -2.58
C GLY A 85 -14.86 -8.21 -3.22
N SER A 86 -15.91 -8.27 -2.42
CA SER A 86 -17.29 -8.10 -2.89
C SER A 86 -17.45 -6.68 -3.43
N ARG A 87 -17.95 -6.59 -4.66
CA ARG A 87 -18.11 -5.35 -5.44
C ARG A 87 -19.12 -4.39 -4.82
#